data_AF-A0A7Z9N220-F1
#
_entry.id   AF-A0A7Z9N220-F1
#
_cell.length_a   1.000
_cell.length_b   1.000
_cell.length_c   1.000
_cell.angle_alpha   90.00
_cell.angle_beta   90.00
_cell.angle_gamma   90.00
#
_symmetry.space_group_name_H-M   'P 1'
#
loop_
_entity.id
_entity.type
_entity.pdbx_description
1 polymer ?
#
loop_
_entity_poly.entity_id
_entity_poly.type
_entity_poly.pdbx_seq_one_letter_code
_entity_poly.pdbx_strand_id
1 'polypeptide(L)'
;MNKEQNKFVKRVKSRFLFKLFTIAKLPLAFISGLKVLDLDENQCSTSVQYKYLNKNPFQSMYFAVLNMAAELSTGVLALLATKGR
;
A
#
# COMPACT_ATOMS: atom_id res chain seq x y z
N MET A 1 -19.55 0.69 -5.02
CA MET A 1 -18.65 -0.32 -5.66
C MET A 1 -19.35 -1.55 -6.26
N ASN A 2 -18.93 -2.00 -7.45
CA ASN A 2 -19.39 -3.25 -8.09
C ASN A 2 -18.76 -4.53 -7.48
N LYS A 3 -19.20 -5.72 -7.92
CA LYS A 3 -18.72 -7.02 -7.37
C LYS A 3 -17.20 -7.20 -7.53
N GLU A 4 -16.64 -6.80 -8.67
CA GLU A 4 -15.20 -6.92 -8.95
C GLU A 4 -14.37 -5.94 -8.11
N GLN A 5 -14.83 -4.71 -7.94
CA GLN A 5 -14.25 -3.71 -7.03
C GLN A 5 -14.25 -4.21 -5.59
N ASN A 6 -15.38 -4.76 -5.11
CA ASN A 6 -15.48 -5.33 -3.76
C ASN A 6 -14.50 -6.51 -3.56
N LYS A 7 -14.34 -7.37 -4.58
CA LYS A 7 -13.39 -8.47 -4.56
C LYS A 7 -11.94 -7.96 -4.52
N PHE A 8 -11.63 -6.91 -5.28
CA PHE A 8 -10.32 -6.26 -5.27
C PHE A 8 -10.00 -5.66 -3.89
N VAL A 9 -10.92 -4.88 -3.31
CA VAL A 9 -10.72 -4.31 -1.98
C VAL A 9 -10.52 -5.38 -0.92
N LYS A 10 -11.30 -6.48 -0.95
CA LYS A 10 -11.10 -7.62 -0.05
C LYS A 10 -9.69 -8.22 -0.16
N ARG A 11 -9.12 -8.30 -1.37
CA ARG A 11 -7.76 -8.81 -1.59
C ARG A 11 -6.70 -7.86 -1.06
N VAL A 12 -6.85 -6.56 -1.31
CA VAL A 12 -5.90 -5.53 -0.85
C VAL A 12 -5.93 -5.39 0.67
N LYS A 13 -7.12 -5.40 1.29
CA LYS A 13 -7.27 -5.34 2.76
C LYS A 13 -6.85 -6.63 3.46
N SER A 14 -6.77 -7.76 2.75
CA SER A 14 -6.32 -9.02 3.33
C SER A 14 -4.83 -8.96 3.65
N ARG A 15 -4.51 -8.94 4.94
CA ARG A 15 -3.12 -8.89 5.44
C ARG A 15 -2.26 -10.01 4.85
N PHE A 16 -2.80 -11.22 4.75
CA PHE A 16 -2.07 -12.38 4.25
C PHE A 16 -1.79 -12.26 2.75
N LEU A 17 -2.83 -11.99 1.94
CA LEU A 17 -2.68 -11.89 0.48
C LEU A 17 -1.82 -10.69 0.08
N PHE A 18 -2.01 -9.55 0.73
CA PHE A 18 -1.20 -8.36 0.47
C PHE A 18 0.27 -8.60 0.84
N LYS A 19 0.55 -9.22 1.99
CA LYS A 19 1.92 -9.57 2.39
C LYS A 19 2.59 -10.51 1.38
N LEU A 20 1.88 -11.56 0.95
CA LEU A 20 2.39 -12.48 -0.07
C LEU A 20 2.68 -11.77 -1.40
N PHE A 21 1.79 -10.88 -1.83
CA PHE A 21 2.00 -10.05 -3.01
C PHE A 21 3.24 -9.15 -2.88
N THR A 22 3.41 -8.46 -1.74
CA THR A 22 4.60 -7.61 -1.53
C THR A 22 5.89 -8.43 -1.52
N ILE A 23 5.92 -9.61 -0.91
CA ILE A 23 7.11 -10.48 -0.96
C ILE A 23 7.43 -10.87 -2.41
N ALA A 24 6.42 -11.24 -3.19
CA ALA A 24 6.60 -11.76 -4.54
C ALA A 24 6.88 -10.68 -5.61
N LYS A 25 6.32 -9.48 -5.47
CA LYS A 25 6.30 -8.45 -6.52
C LYS A 25 6.85 -7.10 -6.10
N LEU A 26 6.88 -6.79 -4.80
CA LEU A 26 7.35 -5.50 -4.26
C LEU A 26 8.20 -5.73 -3.00
N PRO A 27 9.37 -6.40 -3.10
CA PRO A 27 10.15 -6.80 -1.94
C PRO A 27 10.58 -5.59 -1.09
N LEU A 28 10.81 -4.42 -1.71
CA LEU A 28 11.07 -3.17 -0.98
C LEU A 28 9.88 -2.69 -0.14
N ALA A 29 8.64 -2.86 -0.62
CA ALA A 29 7.44 -2.55 0.17
C ALA A 29 7.34 -3.48 1.38
N PHE A 30 7.73 -4.75 1.22
CA PHE A 30 7.78 -5.70 2.33
C PHE A 30 8.84 -5.33 3.38
N ILE A 31 10.08 -5.07 2.95
CA ILE A 31 11.21 -4.72 3.82
C ILE A 31 10.94 -3.43 4.60
N SER A 32 10.43 -2.40 3.90
CA SER A 32 10.03 -1.13 4.52
C SER A 32 8.80 -1.28 5.44
N GLY A 33 8.07 -2.39 5.37
CA GLY A 33 6.87 -2.62 6.17
C GLY A 33 5.70 -1.73 5.76
N LEU A 34 5.62 -1.40 4.46
CA LEU A 34 4.52 -0.68 3.85
C LEU A 34 3.24 -1.54 3.83
N LYS A 35 2.11 -0.95 4.20
CA LYS A 35 0.80 -1.61 4.24
C LYS A 35 -0.33 -0.64 3.91
N VAL A 36 -1.41 -1.18 3.33
CA VAL A 36 -2.70 -0.48 3.23
C VAL A 36 -3.45 -0.64 4.54
N LEU A 37 -3.85 0.47 5.16
CA LEU A 37 -4.65 0.50 6.39
C LEU A 37 -6.14 0.42 6.06
N ASP A 38 -6.58 1.27 5.15
CA ASP A 38 -7.96 1.30 4.68
C ASP A 38 -8.04 1.63 3.20
N LEU A 39 -9.12 1.15 2.58
CA LEU A 39 -9.41 1.35 1.17
C LEU A 39 -10.92 1.27 0.98
N ASP A 40 -11.48 2.36 0.47
CA ASP A 40 -12.84 2.46 -0.01
C ASP A 40 -12.87 3.16 -1.39
N GLU A 41 -14.04 3.53 -1.87
CA GLU A 41 -14.23 4.15 -3.18
C GLU A 41 -13.72 5.60 -3.28
N ASN A 42 -13.53 6.28 -2.15
CA ASN A 42 -13.16 7.69 -2.09
C ASN A 42 -11.73 7.90 -1.59
N GLN A 43 -11.23 7.00 -0.73
CA GLN A 43 -9.94 7.15 -0.08
C GLN A 43 -9.18 5.83 0.06
N CYS A 44 -7.86 5.95 0.13
CA CYS A 44 -6.94 4.89 0.46
C CYS A 44 -5.92 5.45 1.45
N SER A 45 -5.76 4.77 2.59
CA SER A 45 -4.77 5.14 3.59
C SER A 45 -3.70 4.06 3.68
N THR A 46 -2.44 4.50 3.71
CA THR A 46 -1.26 3.63 3.79
C THR A 46 -0.41 3.99 4.98
N SER A 47 0.35 3.03 5.48
CA SER A 47 1.30 3.24 6.57
C SER A 47 2.58 2.49 6.30
N VAL A 48 3.69 3.08 6.71
CA VAL A 48 5.03 2.48 6.67
C VAL A 48 5.64 2.54 8.06
N GLN A 49 6.41 1.52 8.43
CA GLN A 49 6.96 1.40 9.78
C GLN A 49 8.19 2.29 9.95
N TYR A 50 8.34 2.94 11.10
CA TYR A 50 9.58 3.65 11.42
C TYR A 50 10.66 2.64 11.82
N LYS A 51 11.59 2.33 10.89
CA LYS A 51 12.65 1.32 11.03
C LYS A 51 14.00 1.88 10.64
N TYR A 52 15.08 1.23 11.06
CA TYR A 52 16.45 1.60 10.68
C TYR A 52 16.61 1.88 9.17
N LEU A 53 16.15 0.97 8.32
CA LEU A 53 16.23 1.11 6.85
C LEU A 53 15.35 2.23 6.27
N ASN A 54 14.36 2.69 7.01
CA ASN A 54 13.41 3.71 6.55
C ASN A 54 13.78 5.12 7.05
N LYS A 55 14.88 5.24 7.79
CA LYS A 55 15.34 6.50 8.38
C LYS A 55 16.33 7.20 7.48
N ASN A 56 16.34 8.53 7.56
CA ASN A 56 17.42 9.36 7.05
C ASN A 56 18.48 9.62 8.16
N PRO A 57 19.63 10.24 7.83
CA PRO A 57 20.68 10.58 8.81
C PRO A 57 20.24 11.52 9.94
N PHE A 58 19.06 12.16 9.82
CA PHE A 58 18.51 13.12 10.77
C PHE A 58 17.46 12.51 11.71
N GLN A 59 17.42 11.18 11.83
CA GLN A 59 16.46 10.45 12.69
C GLN A 59 14.99 10.77 12.37
N SER A 60 14.65 10.88 11.08
CA SER A 60 13.28 11.00 10.61
C SER A 60 13.02 10.08 9.42
N MET A 61 11.77 9.95 8.99
CA MET A 61 11.41 9.12 7.83
C MET A 61 12.09 9.63 6.56
N TYR A 62 12.71 8.72 5.81
CA TYR A 62 13.33 9.06 4.54
C TYR A 62 12.27 9.42 3.50
N PHE A 63 12.51 10.50 2.74
CA PHE A 63 11.51 11.06 1.83
C PHE A 63 11.05 10.05 0.77
N ALA A 64 11.95 9.20 0.24
CA ALA A 64 11.57 8.21 -0.76
C ALA A 64 10.62 7.15 -0.21
N VAL A 65 10.74 6.81 1.08
CA VAL A 65 9.82 5.88 1.75
C VAL A 65 8.44 6.51 1.93
N LEU A 66 8.38 7.81 2.22
CA LEU A 66 7.12 8.56 2.26
C LEU A 66 6.47 8.64 0.86
N ASN A 67 7.27 8.89 -0.19
CA ASN A 67 6.79 8.89 -1.56
C ASN A 67 6.23 7.53 -1.97
N MET A 68 6.91 6.43 -1.62
CA MET A 68 6.42 5.07 -1.88
C MET A 68 5.06 4.81 -1.21
N ALA A 69 4.86 5.32 0.02
CA ALA A 69 3.58 5.20 0.69
C ALA A 69 2.49 6.02 -0.02
N ALA A 70 2.79 7.26 -0.39
CA ALA A 70 1.86 8.13 -1.12
C ALA A 70 1.51 7.57 -2.51
N GLU A 71 2.49 7.05 -3.24
CA GLU A 71 2.27 6.41 -4.55
C GLU A 71 1.36 5.18 -4.41
N LEU A 72 1.56 4.36 -3.37
CA LEU A 72 0.70 3.21 -3.12
C LEU A 72 -0.74 3.66 -2.80
N SER A 73 -0.93 4.71 -1.99
CA SER A 73 -2.27 5.16 -1.61
C SER A 73 -3.05 5.63 -2.84
N THR A 74 -2.45 6.44 -3.70
CA THR A 74 -3.10 6.93 -4.92
C THR A 74 -3.21 5.85 -5.99
N GLY A 75 -2.17 5.03 -6.16
CA GLY A 75 -2.12 3.97 -7.17
C GLY A 75 -3.16 2.88 -6.95
N VAL A 76 -3.36 2.46 -5.69
CA VAL A 76 -4.40 1.48 -5.34
C VAL A 76 -5.80 2.04 -5.61
N LEU A 77 -6.02 3.33 -5.31
CA LEU A 77 -7.30 3.99 -5.56
C LEU A 77 -7.59 4.10 -7.07
N ALA A 78 -6.58 4.46 -7.88
CA ALA A 78 -6.68 4.45 -9.33
C ALA A 78 -6.95 3.03 -9.88
N LEU A 79 -6.26 2.02 -9.36
CA LEU A 79 -6.49 0.62 -9.74
C LEU A 79 -7.91 0.18 -9.39
N LEU A 80 -8.46 0.58 -8.24
CA LEU A 80 -9.83 0.29 -7.86
C LEU A 80 -10.84 0.90 -8.85
N ALA A 81 -10.62 2.15 -9.26
CA ALA A 81 -11.46 2.86 -10.23
C ALA A 81 -11.46 2.19 -11.63
N THR A 82 -10.42 1.42 -11.96
CA THR A 82 -10.35 0.66 -13.23
C THR A 82 -11.01 -0.73 -13.16
N LYS A 83 -11.40 -1.23 -11.98
CA LYS A 83 -12.00 -2.57 -11.86
C LYS A 83 -13.49 -2.59 -12.24
N GLY A 84 -13.87 -3.60 -13.04
CA GLY A 84 -15.24 -3.85 -13.46
C GLY A 84 -15.78 -2.83 -14.46
N ARG A 85 -14.87 -2.23 -15.25
CA ARG A 85 -15.16 -1.83 -16.63
C ARG A 85 -15.23 -3.07 -17.51
#